data_AF-A0A2G8LE71-F1
#
_entry.id   AF-A0A2G8LE71-F1
#
_cell.length_a   1.000
_cell.length_b   1.000
_cell.length_c   1.000
_cell.angle_alpha   90.00
_cell.angle_beta   90.00
_cell.angle_gamma   90.00
#
_symmetry.space_group_name_H-M   'P 1'
#
loop_
_entity.id
_entity.type
_entity.pdbx_description
1 polymer ?
#
loop_
_entity_poly.entity_id
_entity_poly.type
_entity_poly.pdbx_seq_one_letter_code
_entity_poly.pdbx_strand_id
1 'polypeptide(L)'
;MGIKGFSARLRVKAKSRPKYQKSRPVPYSLLSKENEYEKLIKNDIVTQVNYSEWASPVVHVQKGNGEIRVCGDYKALNDCIEDEGYKLPNTNDLFAKLAQGGTHPKVFSVLDLSGAFNQLFLDDESARLLVMNTHKGLLSPKRLCYGVKTAPAIFQETMDKILSGLDNVFCYIDDILIATENENSHLKALEAVFARLNMHNVRLNGTKCQFMKSKIRYLGHELTSEGVSPLQDKIEAIQKAPRPTNVSELKSFLGMVNYYGKFVRNLSSQMQPLYALLQHNINWVWSDDCEQAFVNAKNALASNQVLTHFDPNKPLVLSVDASPCGLGAVLGHRYPDGSDRPIAYASRTLSQTEKNYAQIEKEALAIIFGIKKFHLYLYGTNFTLITDHQPLTKIFGPKHGIPALAAARMQRWAVLLSAYQYNIEYRSSAKNANADLLSRLPVGEASSGDPEEYFVFETVLMETPITATEISKHTDKDPVLAKVLEFTLSGWPNHCVDPAIQPYFTRRDELSLEDGCLFGGVE
;
A
#
# COMPACT_ATOMS: atom_id res chain seq x y z
N MET A 1 28.16 2.08 5.82
CA MET A 1 27.19 1.02 5.49
C MET A 1 26.62 1.31 4.11
N GLY A 2 26.57 0.32 3.23
CA GLY A 2 25.96 0.43 1.91
C GLY A 2 26.46 -0.66 0.96
N ILE A 3 25.77 -0.84 -0.17
CA ILE A 3 26.10 -1.80 -1.22
C ILE A 3 27.44 -1.40 -1.84
N LYS A 4 28.38 -2.36 -1.90
CA LYS A 4 29.72 -2.16 -2.45
C LYS A 4 29.77 -2.51 -3.94
N GLY A 5 30.52 -1.71 -4.69
CA GLY A 5 30.77 -1.92 -6.11
C GLY A 5 29.69 -1.37 -7.06
N PHE A 6 28.67 -0.72 -6.51
CA PHE A 6 27.56 -0.14 -7.28
C PHE A 6 27.22 1.26 -6.77
N SER A 7 26.83 2.14 -7.68
CA SER A 7 26.26 3.46 -7.36
C SER A 7 25.09 3.75 -8.29
N ALA A 8 24.06 4.38 -7.73
CA ALA A 8 22.92 4.88 -8.47
C ALA A 8 23.28 6.19 -9.16
N ARG A 9 22.87 6.30 -10.43
CA ARG A 9 23.04 7.50 -11.23
C ARG A 9 21.70 7.93 -11.82
N LEU A 10 21.36 9.19 -11.64
CA LEU A 10 20.19 9.84 -12.19
C LEU A 10 20.58 10.65 -13.42
N ARG A 11 19.72 10.63 -14.43
CA ARG A 11 19.88 11.44 -15.65
C ARG A 11 18.75 12.44 -15.72
N VAL A 12 19.05 13.64 -16.19
CA VAL A 12 18.10 14.72 -16.34
C VAL A 12 17.93 15.04 -17.82
N LYS A 13 16.69 15.21 -18.27
CA LYS A 13 16.36 15.52 -19.66
C LYS A 13 17.14 16.77 -20.11
N ALA A 14 17.76 16.71 -21.29
CA ALA A 14 18.69 17.73 -21.80
C ALA A 14 18.22 19.21 -21.76
N LYS A 15 16.90 19.48 -21.74
CA LYS A 15 16.33 20.83 -21.70
C LYS A 15 15.80 21.25 -20.32
N SER A 16 15.99 20.43 -19.29
CA SER A 16 15.54 20.73 -17.95
C SER A 16 16.39 21.83 -17.33
N ARG A 17 15.75 22.74 -16.60
CA ARG A 17 16.42 23.77 -15.82
C ARG A 17 16.39 23.39 -14.34
N PRO A 18 17.41 23.79 -13.55
CA PRO A 18 17.38 23.60 -12.11
C PRO A 18 16.11 24.16 -11.47
N LYS A 19 15.51 23.36 -10.60
CA LYS A 19 14.34 23.76 -9.80
C LYS A 19 14.74 23.86 -8.34
N TYR A 20 14.77 25.08 -7.83
CA TYR A 20 14.98 25.36 -6.41
C TYR A 20 13.63 25.65 -5.75
N GLN A 21 13.16 24.71 -4.94
CA GLN A 21 11.94 24.86 -4.14
C GLN A 21 12.31 25.25 -2.72
N LYS A 22 11.58 26.22 -2.16
CA LYS A 22 11.76 26.67 -0.77
C LYS A 22 11.38 25.57 0.21
N SER A 23 12.04 25.55 1.37
CA SER A 23 11.65 24.71 2.49
C SER A 23 10.22 25.01 2.92
N ARG A 24 9.54 23.98 3.44
CA ARG A 24 8.20 24.12 4.00
C ARG A 24 8.29 24.54 5.46
N PRO A 25 7.35 25.36 5.97
CA PRO A 25 7.25 25.62 7.39
C PRO A 25 7.08 24.29 8.14
N VAL A 26 7.87 24.10 9.19
CA VAL A 26 7.75 22.93 10.07
C VAL A 26 6.86 23.31 11.25
N PRO A 27 5.79 22.54 11.54
CA PRO A 27 4.97 22.76 12.73
C PRO A 27 5.80 22.81 14.01
N TYR A 28 5.49 23.76 14.91
CA TYR A 28 6.26 23.98 16.13
C TYR A 28 6.39 22.72 17.03
N SER A 29 5.37 21.86 17.05
CA SER A 29 5.38 20.59 17.80
C SER A 29 6.37 19.56 17.25
N LEU A 30 6.74 19.65 15.97
CA LEU A 30 7.73 18.78 15.34
C LEU A 30 9.16 19.31 15.51
N LEU A 31 9.35 20.58 15.91
CA LEU A 31 10.68 21.16 16.10
C LEU A 31 11.44 20.49 17.26
N SER A 32 10.75 20.01 18.29
CA SER A 32 11.34 19.31 19.44
C SER A 32 11.81 17.89 19.12
N LYS A 33 11.39 17.32 17.98
CA LYS A 33 11.70 15.95 17.53
C LYS A 33 12.75 15.93 16.40
N GLU A 34 13.49 17.03 16.21
CA GLU A 34 14.42 17.27 15.10
C GLU A 34 15.79 16.59 15.19
N ASN A 35 16.04 15.79 16.24
CA ASN A 35 17.26 14.99 16.35
C ASN A 35 17.48 14.08 15.13
N GLU A 36 16.45 13.79 14.33
CA GLU A 36 16.58 13.00 13.10
C GLU A 36 17.53 13.63 12.08
N TYR A 37 17.52 14.95 11.90
CA TYR A 37 18.45 15.61 10.97
C TYR A 37 19.90 15.40 11.40
N GLU A 38 20.16 15.58 12.69
CA GLU A 38 21.48 15.38 13.28
C GLU A 38 21.89 13.91 13.24
N LYS A 39 20.97 12.97 13.45
CA LYS A 39 21.20 11.53 13.27
C LYS A 39 21.58 11.22 11.82
N LEU A 40 20.87 11.76 10.83
CA LEU A 40 21.17 11.54 9.41
C LEU A 40 22.56 12.07 9.02
N ILE A 41 22.95 13.23 9.55
CA ILE A 41 24.29 13.81 9.34
C ILE A 41 25.35 12.97 10.06
N LYS A 42 25.15 12.65 11.34
CA LYS A 42 26.07 11.87 12.17
C LYS A 42 26.31 10.47 11.62
N ASN A 43 25.27 9.85 11.04
CA ASN A 43 25.35 8.53 10.42
C ASN A 43 25.84 8.56 8.95
N ASP A 44 26.29 9.73 8.48
CA ASP A 44 26.82 9.93 7.14
C ASP A 44 25.84 9.50 6.03
N ILE A 45 24.55 9.73 6.26
CA ILE A 45 23.48 9.47 5.28
C ILE A 45 23.26 10.71 4.42
N VAL A 46 23.39 11.89 5.02
CA VAL A 46 23.31 13.20 4.35
C VAL A 46 24.47 14.09 4.80
N THR A 47 24.78 15.10 4.01
CA THR A 47 25.81 16.10 4.34
C THR A 47 25.26 17.50 4.13
N GLN A 48 25.60 18.42 5.03
CA GLN A 48 25.19 19.80 4.92
C GLN A 48 25.95 20.49 3.78
N VAL A 49 25.22 21.27 2.97
CA VAL A 49 25.78 22.04 1.85
C VAL A 49 25.33 23.49 1.93
N ASN A 50 26.18 24.40 1.45
CA ASN A 50 25.90 25.84 1.52
C ASN A 50 25.16 26.36 0.27
N TYR A 51 25.22 25.62 -0.82
CA TYR A 51 24.68 26.02 -2.10
C TYR A 51 24.15 24.80 -2.87
N SER A 52 23.03 24.98 -3.57
CA SER A 52 22.56 24.03 -4.56
C SER A 52 21.66 24.72 -5.57
N GLU A 53 21.77 24.32 -6.83
CA GLU A 53 20.87 24.78 -7.91
C GLU A 53 19.54 24.04 -7.92
N TRP A 54 19.57 22.77 -7.50
CA TRP A 54 18.38 21.94 -7.30
C TRP A 54 18.08 21.85 -5.81
N ALA A 55 16.84 22.02 -5.41
CA ALA A 55 16.45 21.82 -4.03
C ALA A 55 14.99 21.41 -3.94
N SER A 56 14.71 20.30 -3.27
CA SER A 56 13.35 19.79 -3.07
C SER A 56 12.95 19.99 -1.60
N PRO A 57 11.72 20.40 -1.28
CA PRO A 57 11.31 20.54 0.11
C PRO A 57 11.23 19.16 0.77
N VAL A 58 11.30 19.12 2.10
CA VAL A 58 11.13 17.88 2.86
C VAL A 58 9.70 17.69 3.36
N VAL A 59 9.32 16.43 3.53
CA VAL A 59 8.11 15.96 4.20
C VAL A 59 8.54 15.20 5.46
N HIS A 60 7.89 15.51 6.57
CA HIS A 60 8.14 14.87 7.86
C HIS A 60 7.08 13.79 8.04
N VAL A 61 7.49 12.54 7.94
CA VAL A 61 6.60 11.40 8.15
C VAL A 61 6.80 10.92 9.57
N GLN A 62 5.79 11.05 10.43
CA GLN A 62 5.84 10.39 11.73
C GLN A 62 5.83 8.87 11.53
N LYS A 63 6.90 8.23 12.00
CA LYS A 63 6.89 6.83 12.38
C LYS A 63 5.99 6.73 13.61
N GLY A 64 5.31 5.61 13.78
CA GLY A 64 4.39 5.47 14.90
C GLY A 64 5.04 5.11 16.23
N ASN A 65 6.38 4.97 16.30
CA ASN A 65 7.13 5.14 17.55
C ASN A 65 7.25 6.61 17.98
N GLY A 66 6.60 7.54 17.25
CA GLY A 66 6.61 8.97 17.52
C GLY A 66 7.84 9.70 16.98
N GLU A 67 8.84 8.97 16.44
CA GLU A 67 9.97 9.57 15.72
C GLU A 67 9.55 10.06 14.34
N ILE A 68 10.35 10.95 13.75
CA ILE A 68 10.10 11.51 12.43
C ILE A 68 11.06 10.88 11.43
N ARG A 69 10.57 10.51 10.25
CA ARG A 69 11.35 10.19 9.06
C ARG A 69 11.32 11.38 8.11
N VAL A 70 12.49 11.86 7.74
CA VAL A 70 12.65 12.96 6.78
C VAL A 70 12.74 12.38 5.37
N CYS A 71 11.84 12.81 4.48
CA CYS A 71 11.84 12.41 3.07
C CYS A 71 11.83 13.64 2.15
N GLY A 72 12.60 13.63 1.08
CA GLY A 72 12.51 14.67 0.04
C GLY A 72 11.25 14.52 -0.82
N ASP A 73 10.56 15.63 -1.10
CA ASP A 73 9.45 15.69 -2.06
C ASP A 73 9.98 15.95 -3.47
N TYR A 74 10.40 14.87 -4.14
CA TYR A 74 11.03 14.95 -5.45
C TYR A 74 10.05 15.06 -6.63
N LYS A 75 8.75 15.34 -6.40
CA LYS A 75 7.74 15.41 -7.48
C LYS A 75 8.16 16.32 -8.64
N ALA A 76 8.59 17.54 -8.34
CA ALA A 76 8.98 18.49 -9.39
C ALA A 76 10.27 18.10 -10.10
N LEU A 77 11.17 17.37 -9.42
CA LEU A 77 12.40 16.83 -9.99
C LEU A 77 12.10 15.60 -10.88
N ASN A 78 11.17 14.74 -10.48
CA ASN A 78 10.78 13.55 -11.23
C ASN A 78 10.30 13.87 -12.65
N ASP A 79 9.68 15.03 -12.88
CA ASP A 79 9.32 15.52 -14.22
C ASP A 79 10.55 15.75 -15.12
N CYS A 80 11.67 16.17 -14.51
CA CYS A 80 12.91 16.52 -15.17
C CYS A 80 13.84 15.31 -15.38
N ILE A 81 13.74 14.30 -14.52
CA ILE A 81 14.53 13.06 -14.62
C ILE A 81 14.13 12.30 -15.90
N GLU A 82 15.11 11.72 -16.59
CA GLU A 82 14.88 10.80 -17.72
C GLU A 82 14.31 9.48 -17.21
N ASP A 83 13.45 8.83 -17.99
CA ASP A 83 12.93 7.52 -17.59
C ASP A 83 14.06 6.47 -17.70
N GLU A 84 14.12 5.57 -16.71
CA GLU A 84 15.08 4.47 -16.72
C GLU A 84 14.50 3.31 -17.54
N GLY A 85 15.27 2.79 -18.50
CA GLY A 85 14.80 1.78 -19.45
C GLY A 85 14.76 0.36 -18.89
N TYR A 86 15.27 0.15 -17.67
CA TYR A 86 15.34 -1.17 -17.06
C TYR A 86 13.94 -1.69 -16.74
N LYS A 87 13.57 -2.81 -17.36
CA LYS A 87 12.28 -3.44 -17.15
C LYS A 87 12.31 -4.28 -15.88
N LEU A 88 11.39 -4.01 -14.97
CA LEU A 88 11.18 -4.85 -13.81
C LEU A 88 10.72 -6.25 -14.27
N PRO A 89 11.09 -7.31 -13.52
CA PRO A 89 10.61 -8.65 -13.81
C PRO A 89 9.09 -8.72 -13.81
N ASN A 90 8.51 -9.31 -14.86
CA ASN A 90 7.08 -9.61 -14.89
C ASN A 90 6.82 -10.84 -14.02
N THR A 91 5.83 -10.76 -13.14
CA THR A 91 5.47 -11.86 -12.25
C THR A 91 4.97 -13.10 -12.99
N ASN A 92 4.31 -12.93 -14.13
CA ASN A 92 3.92 -14.08 -14.97
C ASN A 92 5.14 -14.79 -15.54
N ASP A 93 6.19 -14.06 -15.92
CA ASP A 93 7.44 -14.64 -16.43
C ASP A 93 8.22 -15.33 -15.31
N LEU A 94 8.20 -14.77 -14.10
CA LEU A 94 8.71 -15.41 -12.88
C LEU A 94 8.01 -16.74 -12.62
N PHE A 95 6.67 -16.76 -12.65
CA PHE A 95 5.89 -17.97 -12.42
C PHE A 95 6.05 -19.00 -13.53
N ALA A 96 6.17 -18.56 -14.78
CA ALA A 96 6.52 -19.43 -15.90
C ALA A 96 7.91 -20.06 -15.71
N LYS A 97 8.91 -19.30 -15.25
CA LYS A 97 10.24 -19.83 -14.92
C LYS A 97 10.20 -20.85 -13.77
N LEU A 98 9.41 -20.59 -12.73
CA LEU A 98 9.17 -21.54 -11.63
C LEU A 98 8.48 -22.83 -12.10
N ALA A 99 7.73 -22.78 -13.20
CA ALA A 99 7.07 -23.94 -13.80
C ALA A 99 7.91 -24.66 -14.87
N GLN A 100 8.89 -24.00 -15.49
CA GLN A 100 9.60 -24.48 -16.69
C GLN A 100 10.73 -25.50 -16.45
N GLY A 101 10.91 -26.02 -15.23
CA GLY A 101 11.98 -26.99 -14.91
C GLY A 101 11.58 -28.47 -14.91
N GLY A 102 10.28 -28.80 -15.02
CA GLY A 102 9.79 -30.17 -14.77
C GLY A 102 9.83 -30.57 -13.29
N THR A 103 10.26 -29.67 -12.41
CA THR A 103 10.36 -29.87 -10.97
C THR A 103 9.66 -28.72 -10.25
N HIS A 104 8.59 -29.05 -9.54
CA HIS A 104 7.83 -28.07 -8.78
C HIS A 104 8.61 -27.73 -7.49
N PRO A 105 8.93 -26.45 -7.24
CA PRO A 105 9.56 -26.06 -5.99
C PRO A 105 8.64 -26.41 -4.81
N LYS A 106 9.21 -26.98 -3.75
CA LYS A 106 8.50 -27.41 -2.53
C LYS A 106 8.93 -26.63 -1.29
N VAL A 107 10.08 -25.97 -1.36
CA VAL A 107 10.69 -25.23 -0.26
C VAL A 107 10.94 -23.80 -0.71
N PHE A 108 10.44 -22.85 0.06
CA PHE A 108 10.47 -21.43 -0.25
C PHE A 108 11.10 -20.63 0.89
N SER A 109 11.87 -19.60 0.55
CA SER A 109 12.30 -18.56 1.48
C SER A 109 12.11 -17.19 0.83
N VAL A 110 11.72 -16.19 1.62
CA VAL A 110 11.66 -14.78 1.20
C VAL A 110 12.58 -13.99 2.12
N LEU A 111 13.51 -13.24 1.54
CA LEU A 111 14.46 -12.41 2.24
C LEU A 111 14.11 -10.94 2.01
N ASP A 112 13.90 -10.19 3.09
CA ASP A 112 13.59 -8.76 3.10
C ASP A 112 14.86 -7.94 3.34
N LEU A 113 15.10 -6.90 2.55
CA LEU A 113 16.27 -6.02 2.68
C LEU A 113 16.03 -4.89 3.71
N SER A 114 17.00 -4.64 4.59
CA SER A 114 16.89 -3.56 5.58
C SER A 114 17.13 -2.18 4.95
N GLY A 115 16.10 -1.36 4.84
CA GLY A 115 16.24 0.00 4.31
C GLY A 115 16.71 0.05 2.86
N ALA A 116 16.30 -0.93 2.04
CA ALA A 116 16.49 -1.07 0.59
C ALA A 116 17.29 0.03 -0.12
N PHE A 117 16.61 1.05 -0.68
CA PHE A 117 17.24 2.11 -1.48
C PHE A 117 18.33 2.87 -0.72
N ASN A 118 18.16 3.07 0.59
CA ASN A 118 19.17 3.71 1.44
C ASN A 118 20.42 2.86 1.65
N GLN A 119 20.53 1.67 1.04
CA GLN A 119 21.79 0.94 0.99
C GLN A 119 22.61 1.29 -0.26
N LEU A 120 22.01 1.80 -1.34
CA LEU A 120 22.71 2.10 -2.58
C LEU A 120 23.27 3.52 -2.58
N PHE A 121 24.58 3.67 -2.82
CA PHE A 121 25.22 4.99 -2.87
C PHE A 121 24.82 5.77 -4.12
N LEU A 122 24.76 7.09 -4.02
CA LEU A 122 24.64 7.98 -5.18
C LEU A 122 26.01 8.45 -5.65
N ASP A 123 26.14 8.71 -6.95
CA ASP A 123 27.27 9.52 -7.44
C ASP A 123 27.04 11.01 -7.13
N ASP A 124 28.13 11.78 -7.12
CA ASP A 124 28.13 13.19 -6.70
C ASP A 124 27.21 14.07 -7.57
N GLU A 125 27.08 13.78 -8.86
CA GLU A 125 26.16 14.51 -9.75
C GLU A 125 24.71 14.26 -9.36
N SER A 126 24.33 13.01 -9.10
CA SER A 126 22.97 12.68 -8.69
C SER A 126 22.63 13.18 -7.29
N ALA A 127 23.61 13.18 -6.39
CA ALA A 127 23.46 13.77 -5.06
C ALA A 127 23.08 15.26 -5.13
N ARG A 128 23.71 16.02 -6.05
CA ARG A 128 23.37 17.44 -6.30
C ARG A 128 21.93 17.65 -6.76
N LEU A 129 21.33 16.69 -7.47
CA LEU A 129 19.93 16.78 -7.91
C LEU A 129 18.95 16.57 -6.76
N LEU A 130 19.32 15.75 -5.78
CA LEU A 130 18.45 15.31 -4.68
C LEU A 130 18.61 16.14 -3.41
N VAL A 131 19.22 17.33 -3.48
CA VAL A 131 19.39 18.19 -2.29
C VAL A 131 18.03 18.51 -1.67
N MET A 132 17.93 18.27 -0.37
CA MET A 132 16.77 18.55 0.45
C MET A 132 16.87 19.96 1.05
N ASN A 133 15.83 20.78 0.84
CA ASN A 133 15.69 22.09 1.43
C ASN A 133 14.91 22.01 2.74
N THR A 134 15.62 22.20 3.85
CA THR A 134 15.06 22.15 5.21
C THR A 134 15.08 23.53 5.85
N HIS A 135 14.38 23.69 6.97
CA HIS A 135 14.45 24.92 7.75
C HIS A 135 15.82 25.11 8.46
N LYS A 136 16.66 24.06 8.54
CA LYS A 136 18.04 24.11 9.06
C LYS A 136 19.10 24.32 7.96
N GLY A 137 18.67 24.50 6.70
CA GLY A 137 19.55 24.63 5.55
C GLY A 137 19.46 23.43 4.59
N LEU A 138 20.43 23.36 3.69
CA LEU A 138 20.43 22.38 2.59
C LEU A 138 21.19 21.11 2.99
N LEU A 139 20.58 19.95 2.71
CA LEU A 139 21.16 18.64 2.98
C LEU A 139 21.25 17.83 1.70
N SER A 140 22.47 17.42 1.31
CA SER A 140 22.72 16.56 0.17
C SER A 140 22.74 15.09 0.60
N PRO A 141 21.93 14.20 0.01
CA PRO A 141 21.97 12.78 0.34
C PRO A 141 23.18 12.07 -0.29
N LYS A 142 23.73 11.09 0.42
CA LYS A 142 24.78 10.20 -0.11
C LYS A 142 24.26 8.90 -0.72
N ARG A 143 22.97 8.63 -0.53
CA ARG A 143 22.33 7.35 -0.86
C ARG A 143 21.01 7.56 -1.58
N LEU A 144 20.64 6.60 -2.41
CA LEU A 144 19.46 6.67 -3.25
C LEU A 144 18.22 6.89 -2.39
N CYS A 145 17.52 7.99 -2.66
CA CYS A 145 16.38 8.40 -1.85
C CYS A 145 15.07 7.77 -2.35
N TYR A 146 14.18 7.50 -1.40
CA TYR A 146 12.78 7.20 -1.69
C TYR A 146 12.08 8.41 -2.33
N GLY A 147 11.08 8.15 -3.17
CA GLY A 147 10.32 9.18 -3.88
C GLY A 147 10.93 9.63 -5.21
N VAL A 148 12.14 9.16 -5.55
CA VAL A 148 12.74 9.35 -6.88
C VAL A 148 12.15 8.34 -7.85
N LYS A 149 11.60 8.79 -8.97
CA LYS A 149 10.82 7.92 -9.89
C LYS A 149 11.62 6.74 -10.48
N THR A 150 12.93 6.90 -10.68
CA THR A 150 13.80 5.88 -11.28
C THR A 150 14.54 5.02 -10.26
N ALA A 151 14.48 5.38 -8.97
CA ALA A 151 15.14 4.61 -7.91
C ALA A 151 14.83 3.10 -7.94
N PRO A 152 13.58 2.67 -8.15
CA PRO A 152 13.23 1.24 -8.16
C PRO A 152 13.89 0.48 -9.30
N ALA A 153 13.89 1.06 -10.51
CA ALA A 153 14.50 0.45 -11.69
C ALA A 153 16.02 0.31 -11.52
N ILE A 154 16.69 1.35 -11.02
CA ILE A 154 18.13 1.35 -10.73
C ILE A 154 18.46 0.29 -9.66
N PHE A 155 17.62 0.21 -8.63
CA PHE A 155 17.83 -0.75 -7.54
C PHE A 155 17.61 -2.19 -7.99
N GLN A 156 16.54 -2.44 -8.76
CA GLN A 156 16.29 -3.74 -9.37
C GLN A 156 17.48 -4.16 -10.25
N GLU A 157 17.93 -3.31 -11.17
CA GLU A 157 19.08 -3.60 -12.03
C GLU A 157 20.33 -3.96 -11.21
N THR A 158 20.55 -3.24 -10.11
CA THR A 158 21.67 -3.50 -9.20
C THR A 158 21.54 -4.87 -8.53
N MET A 159 20.36 -5.19 -8.00
CA MET A 159 20.12 -6.48 -7.36
C MET A 159 20.21 -7.65 -8.34
N ASP A 160 19.71 -7.48 -9.57
CA ASP A 160 19.83 -8.49 -10.63
C ASP A 160 21.29 -8.72 -11.02
N LYS A 161 22.13 -7.67 -11.07
CA LYS A 161 23.58 -7.82 -11.27
C LYS A 161 24.25 -8.55 -10.11
N ILE A 162 23.90 -8.21 -8.86
CA ILE A 162 24.46 -8.86 -7.66
C ILE A 162 24.11 -10.35 -7.66
N LEU A 163 22.85 -10.69 -7.88
CA LEU A 163 22.33 -12.06 -7.80
C LEU A 163 22.49 -12.85 -9.10
N SER A 164 23.05 -12.23 -10.16
CA SER A 164 23.26 -12.86 -11.46
C SER A 164 24.02 -14.19 -11.34
N GLY A 165 23.53 -15.19 -12.08
CA GLY A 165 24.08 -16.54 -12.14
C GLY A 165 23.67 -17.45 -10.98
N LEU A 166 22.76 -17.02 -10.10
CA LEU A 166 22.14 -17.89 -9.11
C LEU A 166 20.84 -18.47 -9.65
N ASP A 167 20.77 -19.79 -9.74
CA ASP A 167 19.56 -20.50 -10.14
C ASP A 167 18.52 -20.49 -9.02
N ASN A 168 17.24 -20.50 -9.38
CA ASN A 168 16.12 -20.58 -8.44
C ASN A 168 16.01 -19.40 -7.45
N VAL A 169 16.68 -18.30 -7.76
CA VAL A 169 16.66 -17.05 -7.00
C VAL A 169 15.99 -15.98 -7.88
N PHE A 170 15.04 -15.28 -7.29
CA PHE A 170 14.29 -14.24 -7.95
C PHE A 170 14.26 -13.02 -7.05
N CYS A 171 14.50 -11.84 -7.63
CA CYS A 171 14.46 -10.60 -6.88
C CYS A 171 13.43 -9.68 -7.50
N TYR A 172 12.60 -9.09 -6.66
CA TYR A 172 11.73 -7.98 -7.04
C TYR A 172 11.99 -6.84 -6.07
N ILE A 173 12.71 -5.83 -6.55
CA ILE A 173 13.18 -4.65 -5.84
C ILE A 173 13.95 -5.04 -4.57
N ASP A 174 13.29 -5.13 -3.42
CA ASP A 174 13.84 -5.40 -2.10
C ASP A 174 13.46 -6.76 -1.52
N ASP A 175 12.65 -7.54 -2.23
CA ASP A 175 12.22 -8.89 -1.83
C ASP A 175 12.88 -9.97 -2.69
N ILE A 176 13.72 -10.80 -2.07
CA ILE A 176 14.39 -11.94 -2.71
C ILE A 176 13.62 -13.22 -2.40
N LEU A 177 13.06 -13.87 -3.41
CA LEU A 177 12.49 -15.21 -3.34
C LEU A 177 13.53 -16.26 -3.71
N ILE A 178 13.62 -17.30 -2.90
CA ILE A 178 14.35 -18.54 -3.20
C ILE A 178 13.32 -19.66 -3.24
N ALA A 179 13.29 -20.45 -4.31
CA ALA A 179 12.29 -21.49 -4.49
C ALA A 179 12.93 -22.75 -5.08
N THR A 180 13.04 -23.83 -4.29
CA THR A 180 13.75 -25.05 -4.70
C THR A 180 12.94 -26.30 -4.41
N GLU A 181 13.36 -27.43 -5.00
CA GLU A 181 12.62 -28.70 -4.98
C GLU A 181 12.66 -29.43 -3.63
N ASN A 182 13.72 -29.23 -2.85
CA ASN A 182 13.96 -29.92 -1.59
C ASN A 182 14.88 -29.11 -0.67
N GLU A 183 14.88 -29.45 0.62
CA GLU A 183 15.60 -28.73 1.66
C GLU A 183 17.13 -28.66 1.41
N ASN A 184 17.74 -29.73 0.91
CA ASN A 184 19.19 -29.76 0.67
C ASN A 184 19.61 -28.78 -0.43
N SER A 185 18.87 -28.78 -1.56
CA SER A 185 19.06 -27.78 -2.61
C SER A 185 18.77 -26.36 -2.12
N HIS A 186 17.82 -26.20 -1.20
CA HIS A 186 17.44 -24.92 -0.62
C HIS A 186 18.55 -24.32 0.25
N LEU A 187 19.16 -25.13 1.11
CA LEU A 187 20.26 -24.71 1.96
C LEU A 187 21.47 -24.24 1.13
N LYS A 188 21.79 -24.95 0.05
CA LYS A 188 22.85 -24.54 -0.89
C LYS A 188 22.53 -23.21 -1.57
N ALA A 189 21.28 -23.01 -1.99
CA ALA A 189 20.84 -21.75 -2.59
C ALA A 189 20.92 -20.60 -1.59
N LEU A 190 20.46 -20.80 -0.35
CA LEU A 190 20.58 -19.82 0.74
C LEU A 190 22.03 -19.45 1.02
N GLU A 191 22.93 -20.42 1.10
CA GLU A 191 24.36 -20.18 1.31
C GLU A 191 24.97 -19.34 0.19
N ALA A 192 24.66 -19.67 -1.07
CA ALA A 192 25.12 -18.91 -2.23
C ALA A 192 24.58 -17.46 -2.24
N VAL A 193 23.29 -17.28 -1.93
CA VAL A 193 22.66 -15.95 -1.82
C VAL A 193 23.32 -15.16 -0.70
N PHE A 194 23.44 -15.71 0.51
CA PHE A 194 24.07 -15.02 1.64
C PHE A 194 25.53 -14.66 1.39
N ALA A 195 26.30 -15.55 0.76
CA ALA A 195 27.67 -15.26 0.35
C ALA A 195 27.73 -14.05 -0.59
N ARG A 196 26.83 -13.98 -1.58
CA ARG A 196 26.75 -12.88 -2.54
C ARG A 196 26.32 -11.56 -1.90
N LEU A 197 25.29 -11.59 -1.05
CA LEU A 197 24.83 -10.43 -0.30
C LEU A 197 25.93 -9.91 0.63
N ASN A 198 26.64 -10.80 1.32
CA ASN A 198 27.74 -10.43 2.21
C ASN A 198 28.92 -9.80 1.43
N MET A 199 29.29 -10.38 0.29
CA MET A 199 30.35 -9.85 -0.59
C MET A 199 30.07 -8.40 -1.00
N HIS A 200 28.84 -8.09 -1.38
CA HIS A 200 28.41 -6.75 -1.76
C HIS A 200 27.92 -5.90 -0.58
N ASN A 201 28.02 -6.39 0.65
CA ASN A 201 27.59 -5.70 1.85
C ASN A 201 26.11 -5.27 1.84
N VAL A 202 25.26 -6.04 1.15
CA VAL A 202 23.80 -5.92 1.23
C VAL A 202 23.35 -6.41 2.61
N ARG A 203 22.39 -5.72 3.21
CA ARG A 203 21.85 -6.01 4.54
C ARG A 203 20.40 -6.44 4.45
N LEU A 204 20.08 -7.49 5.20
CA LEU A 204 18.74 -8.02 5.33
C LEU A 204 18.10 -7.51 6.63
N ASN A 205 16.77 -7.59 6.69
CA ASN A 205 16.01 -7.47 7.90
C ASN A 205 15.66 -8.87 8.43
N GLY A 206 16.45 -9.35 9.38
CA GLY A 206 16.34 -10.73 9.87
C GLY A 206 14.97 -11.11 10.43
N THR A 207 14.22 -10.15 10.99
CA THR A 207 12.89 -10.41 11.59
C THR A 207 11.80 -10.58 10.54
N LYS A 208 11.97 -9.99 9.35
CA LYS A 208 11.02 -10.09 8.23
C LYS A 208 11.32 -11.22 7.27
N CYS A 209 12.55 -11.74 7.28
CA CYS A 209 12.92 -12.89 6.47
C CYS A 209 12.14 -14.14 6.90
N GLN A 210 11.64 -14.88 5.92
CA GLN A 210 10.96 -16.15 6.11
C GLN A 210 11.79 -17.26 5.48
N PHE A 211 12.06 -18.32 6.24
CA PHE A 211 12.96 -19.40 5.82
C PHE A 211 12.24 -20.74 5.71
N MET A 212 12.59 -21.50 4.66
CA MET A 212 12.28 -22.91 4.46
C MET A 212 10.81 -23.28 4.71
N LYS A 213 9.88 -22.49 4.16
CA LYS A 213 8.44 -22.73 4.26
C LYS A 213 7.96 -23.61 3.11
N SER A 214 6.95 -24.43 3.37
CA SER A 214 6.24 -25.21 2.34
C SER A 214 5.21 -24.40 1.56
N LYS A 215 4.79 -23.25 2.11
CA LYS A 215 3.95 -22.24 1.47
C LYS A 215 4.41 -20.84 1.86
N ILE A 216 4.42 -19.91 0.91
CA ILE A 216 4.80 -18.52 1.19
C ILE A 216 3.99 -17.55 0.35
N ARG A 217 3.79 -16.34 0.87
CA ARG A 217 3.21 -15.23 0.11
C ARG A 217 4.34 -14.42 -0.52
N TYR A 218 4.26 -14.21 -1.82
CA TYR A 218 5.24 -13.41 -2.56
C TYR A 218 4.51 -12.59 -3.62
N LEU A 219 4.72 -11.26 -3.61
CA LEU A 219 4.12 -10.33 -4.57
C LEU A 219 2.58 -10.46 -4.69
N GLY A 220 1.88 -10.79 -3.60
CA GLY A 220 0.43 -10.96 -3.62
C GLY A 220 -0.07 -12.31 -4.19
N HIS A 221 0.83 -13.26 -4.43
CA HIS A 221 0.52 -14.63 -4.80
C HIS A 221 0.87 -15.60 -3.65
N GLU A 222 0.16 -16.72 -3.55
CA GLU A 222 0.54 -17.81 -2.66
C GLU A 222 1.27 -18.88 -3.48
N LEU A 223 2.49 -19.16 -3.06
CA LEU A 223 3.36 -20.17 -3.68
C LEU A 223 3.28 -21.43 -2.83
N THR A 224 2.96 -22.56 -3.47
CA THR A 224 2.92 -23.88 -2.84
C THR A 224 3.56 -24.92 -3.76
N SER A 225 3.74 -26.14 -3.25
CA SER A 225 4.21 -27.28 -4.06
C SER A 225 3.27 -27.66 -5.21
N GLU A 226 2.01 -27.24 -5.16
CA GLU A 226 1.00 -27.48 -6.19
C GLU A 226 1.07 -26.44 -7.32
N GLY A 227 1.89 -25.40 -7.14
CA GLY A 227 2.15 -24.36 -8.11
C GLY A 227 1.88 -22.97 -7.58
N VAL A 228 1.74 -22.03 -8.52
CA VAL A 228 1.39 -20.65 -8.22
C VAL A 228 -0.11 -20.57 -8.26
N SER A 229 -0.73 -20.51 -7.09
CA SER A 229 -2.10 -20.05 -7.04
C SER A 229 -2.04 -18.52 -7.12
N PRO A 230 -2.60 -17.86 -8.17
CA PRO A 230 -3.14 -16.55 -7.89
C PRO A 230 -4.04 -16.77 -6.68
N LEU A 231 -3.94 -15.95 -5.63
CA LEU A 231 -5.05 -15.96 -4.68
C LEU A 231 -6.32 -15.92 -5.54
N GLN A 232 -7.33 -16.72 -5.21
CA GLN A 232 -8.60 -16.80 -5.94
C GLN A 232 -9.30 -15.42 -6.06
N ASP A 233 -8.67 -14.35 -5.59
CA ASP A 233 -8.92 -12.92 -5.57
C ASP A 233 -9.61 -12.29 -6.79
N LYS A 234 -9.32 -12.67 -8.05
CA LYS A 234 -9.78 -11.87 -9.21
C LYS A 234 -11.30 -11.69 -9.25
N ILE A 235 -12.03 -12.71 -8.78
CA ILE A 235 -13.50 -12.76 -8.76
C ILE A 235 -14.05 -13.03 -7.36
N GLU A 236 -13.19 -13.37 -6.39
CA GLU A 236 -13.61 -13.77 -5.04
C GLU A 236 -14.44 -12.69 -4.36
N ALA A 237 -14.05 -11.43 -4.50
CA ALA A 237 -14.82 -10.30 -3.97
C ALA A 237 -16.27 -10.27 -4.48
N ILE A 238 -16.51 -10.71 -5.72
CA ILE A 238 -17.86 -10.82 -6.30
C ILE A 238 -18.54 -12.12 -5.90
N GLN A 239 -17.85 -13.26 -6.00
CA GLN A 239 -18.44 -14.57 -5.69
C GLN A 239 -18.81 -14.71 -4.21
N LYS A 240 -18.06 -14.09 -3.30
CA LYS A 240 -18.32 -14.12 -1.86
C LYS A 240 -19.10 -12.91 -1.36
N ALA A 241 -19.43 -11.93 -2.22
CA ALA A 241 -20.25 -10.79 -1.84
C ALA A 241 -21.54 -11.26 -1.17
N PRO A 242 -21.87 -10.79 0.05
CA PRO A 242 -23.05 -11.20 0.77
C PRO A 242 -24.34 -10.75 0.07
N ARG A 243 -25.44 -11.44 0.36
CA ARG A 243 -26.77 -11.04 -0.11
C ARG A 243 -27.09 -9.63 0.41
N PRO A 244 -27.61 -8.72 -0.43
CA PRO A 244 -28.18 -7.46 0.04
C PRO A 244 -29.27 -7.71 1.07
N THR A 245 -29.28 -6.92 2.13
CA THR A 245 -30.28 -7.00 3.21
C THR A 245 -31.21 -5.79 3.23
N ASN A 246 -30.89 -4.75 2.46
CA ASN A 246 -31.66 -3.53 2.34
C ASN A 246 -31.61 -2.93 0.93
N VAL A 247 -32.48 -1.96 0.69
CA VAL A 247 -32.62 -1.27 -0.60
C VAL A 247 -31.34 -0.56 -1.04
N SER A 248 -30.54 -0.05 -0.10
CA SER A 248 -29.29 0.66 -0.43
C SER A 248 -28.24 -0.30 -0.97
N GLU A 249 -28.01 -1.42 -0.30
CA GLU A 249 -27.11 -2.49 -0.75
C GLU A 249 -27.56 -3.06 -2.10
N LEU A 250 -28.86 -3.24 -2.28
CA LEU A 250 -29.42 -3.76 -3.54
C LEU A 250 -29.24 -2.78 -4.71
N LYS A 251 -29.41 -1.48 -4.48
CA LYS A 251 -29.12 -0.45 -5.49
C LYS A 251 -27.65 -0.46 -5.90
N SER A 252 -26.75 -0.69 -4.94
CA SER A 252 -25.31 -0.77 -5.17
C SER A 252 -24.96 -1.99 -6.03
N PHE A 253 -25.56 -3.15 -5.69
CA PHE A 253 -25.43 -4.39 -6.48
C PHE A 253 -25.94 -4.21 -7.91
N LEU A 254 -27.17 -3.71 -8.07
CA LEU A 254 -27.77 -3.46 -9.38
C LEU A 254 -26.99 -2.39 -10.16
N GLY A 255 -26.37 -1.42 -9.49
CA GLY A 255 -25.47 -0.44 -10.10
C GLY A 255 -24.29 -1.12 -10.79
N MET A 256 -23.58 -2.02 -10.11
CA MET A 256 -22.46 -2.77 -10.69
C MET A 256 -22.91 -3.71 -11.81
N VAL A 257 -24.02 -4.42 -11.62
CA VAL A 257 -24.62 -5.30 -12.63
C VAL A 257 -24.98 -4.51 -13.89
N ASN A 258 -25.55 -3.30 -13.75
CA ASN A 258 -25.88 -2.45 -14.89
C ASN A 258 -24.64 -1.84 -15.56
N TYR A 259 -23.62 -1.47 -14.79
CA TYR A 259 -22.36 -0.96 -15.32
C TYR A 259 -21.72 -1.94 -16.32
N TYR A 260 -21.73 -3.23 -15.98
CA TYR A 260 -21.21 -4.30 -16.84
C TYR A 260 -22.27 -5.00 -17.69
N GLY A 261 -23.55 -4.72 -17.48
CA GLY A 261 -24.67 -5.41 -18.13
C GLY A 261 -24.67 -5.28 -19.65
N LYS A 262 -24.05 -4.23 -20.20
CA LYS A 262 -23.82 -4.09 -21.65
C LYS A 262 -22.97 -5.22 -22.27
N PHE A 263 -22.22 -5.95 -21.45
CA PHE A 263 -21.37 -7.06 -21.88
C PHE A 263 -22.08 -8.43 -21.77
N VAL A 264 -23.22 -8.49 -21.08
CA VAL A 264 -23.95 -9.74 -20.81
C VAL A 264 -25.33 -9.68 -21.45
N ARG A 265 -25.58 -10.57 -22.42
CA ARG A 265 -26.87 -10.64 -23.10
C ARG A 265 -27.96 -11.09 -22.14
N ASN A 266 -29.13 -10.46 -22.22
CA ASN A 266 -30.35 -10.80 -21.45
C ASN A 266 -30.26 -10.63 -19.92
N LEU A 267 -29.25 -9.93 -19.40
CA LEU A 267 -29.09 -9.73 -17.96
C LEU A 267 -30.26 -8.94 -17.35
N SER A 268 -30.78 -7.94 -18.05
CA SER A 268 -31.90 -7.10 -17.61
C SER A 268 -33.19 -7.89 -17.34
N SER A 269 -33.47 -8.91 -18.14
CA SER A 269 -34.65 -9.78 -17.96
C SER A 269 -34.49 -10.69 -16.74
N GLN A 270 -33.27 -11.13 -16.45
CA GLN A 270 -32.96 -11.97 -15.28
C GLN A 270 -32.97 -11.20 -13.97
N MET A 271 -32.74 -9.88 -14.00
CA MET A 271 -32.73 -9.03 -12.81
C MET A 271 -34.12 -8.53 -12.37
N GLN A 272 -35.19 -8.86 -13.10
CA GLN A 272 -36.57 -8.44 -12.78
C GLN A 272 -36.99 -8.72 -11.32
N PRO A 273 -36.72 -9.91 -10.74
CA PRO A 273 -37.05 -10.18 -9.34
C PRO A 273 -36.37 -9.19 -8.37
N LEU A 274 -35.14 -8.79 -8.66
CA LEU A 274 -34.38 -7.82 -7.86
C LEU A 274 -34.90 -6.39 -8.06
N TYR A 275 -35.32 -6.02 -9.27
CA TYR A 275 -35.93 -4.71 -9.52
C TYR A 275 -37.28 -4.53 -8.80
N ALA A 276 -38.04 -5.62 -8.62
CA ALA A 276 -39.30 -5.59 -7.88
C ALA A 276 -39.10 -5.14 -6.42
N LEU A 277 -37.98 -5.52 -5.78
CA LEU A 277 -37.63 -5.11 -4.41
C LEU A 277 -37.28 -3.62 -4.28
N LEU A 278 -37.10 -2.89 -5.39
CA LEU A 278 -36.87 -1.45 -5.39
C LEU A 278 -38.15 -0.60 -5.48
N GLN A 279 -39.32 -1.23 -5.69
CA GLN A 279 -40.58 -0.50 -5.83
C GLN A 279 -41.06 0.07 -4.50
N HIS A 280 -41.75 1.21 -4.55
CA HIS A 280 -42.30 1.85 -3.36
C HIS A 280 -43.44 1.01 -2.75
N ASN A 281 -43.53 0.98 -1.42
CA ASN A 281 -44.56 0.26 -0.64
C ASN A 281 -44.56 -1.28 -0.76
N ILE A 282 -43.42 -1.89 -1.08
CA ILE A 282 -43.26 -3.36 -1.04
C ILE A 282 -42.51 -3.77 0.23
N ASN A 283 -43.00 -4.82 0.90
CA ASN A 283 -42.31 -5.44 2.01
C ASN A 283 -41.06 -6.17 1.50
N TRP A 284 -39.92 -5.94 2.15
CA TRP A 284 -38.66 -6.61 1.80
C TRP A 284 -38.77 -8.13 2.05
N VAL A 285 -38.94 -8.91 0.98
CA VAL A 285 -38.99 -10.36 1.02
C VAL A 285 -38.05 -10.92 -0.03
N TRP A 286 -36.94 -11.49 0.41
CA TRP A 286 -35.98 -12.13 -0.48
C TRP A 286 -36.48 -13.53 -0.87
N SER A 287 -37.02 -13.67 -2.07
CA SER A 287 -37.55 -14.93 -2.60
C SER A 287 -36.48 -15.81 -3.24
N ASP A 288 -36.80 -17.07 -3.51
CA ASP A 288 -35.92 -17.97 -4.26
C ASP A 288 -35.59 -17.44 -5.66
N ASP A 289 -36.54 -16.76 -6.32
CA ASP A 289 -36.31 -16.08 -7.59
C ASP A 289 -35.29 -14.93 -7.46
N CYS A 290 -35.29 -14.21 -6.33
CA CYS A 290 -34.30 -13.17 -6.04
C CYS A 290 -32.92 -13.80 -5.81
N GLU A 291 -32.85 -14.92 -5.08
CA GLU A 291 -31.59 -15.65 -4.85
C GLU A 291 -31.02 -16.18 -6.18
N GLN A 292 -31.86 -16.78 -7.02
CA GLN A 292 -31.44 -17.28 -8.32
C GLN A 292 -30.95 -16.15 -9.23
N ALA A 293 -31.66 -15.01 -9.26
CA ALA A 293 -31.23 -13.82 -10.01
C ALA A 293 -29.89 -13.29 -9.48
N PHE A 294 -29.72 -13.22 -8.16
CA PHE A 294 -28.49 -12.75 -7.52
C PHE A 294 -27.28 -13.64 -7.84
N VAL A 295 -27.42 -14.96 -7.69
CA VAL A 295 -26.36 -15.94 -8.02
C VAL A 295 -26.01 -15.89 -9.52
N ASN A 296 -27.01 -15.82 -10.40
CA ASN A 296 -26.79 -15.74 -11.84
C ASN A 296 -26.03 -14.45 -12.23
N ALA A 297 -26.37 -13.31 -11.65
CA ALA A 297 -25.63 -12.07 -11.86
C ALA A 297 -24.18 -12.15 -11.37
N LYS A 298 -23.93 -12.74 -10.19
CA LYS A 298 -22.56 -12.96 -9.69
C LYS A 298 -21.74 -13.82 -10.64
N ASN A 299 -22.32 -14.91 -11.15
CA ASN A 299 -21.66 -15.78 -12.13
C ASN A 299 -21.39 -15.05 -13.45
N ALA A 300 -22.31 -14.21 -13.92
CA ALA A 300 -22.12 -13.41 -15.13
C ALA A 300 -20.97 -12.39 -14.97
N LEU A 301 -20.91 -11.68 -13.84
CA LEU A 301 -19.84 -10.73 -13.51
C LEU A 301 -18.47 -11.39 -13.34
N ALA A 302 -18.46 -12.66 -12.90
CA ALA A 302 -17.27 -13.49 -12.77
C ALA A 302 -16.88 -14.21 -14.08
N SER A 303 -17.66 -14.06 -15.14
CA SER A 303 -17.42 -14.76 -16.42
C SER A 303 -16.44 -14.01 -17.33
N ASN A 304 -15.85 -14.74 -18.28
CA ASN A 304 -15.00 -14.19 -19.34
C ASN A 304 -15.75 -13.26 -20.32
N GLN A 305 -17.08 -13.13 -20.21
CA GLN A 305 -17.83 -12.13 -20.99
C GLN A 305 -17.62 -10.71 -20.45
N VAL A 306 -17.41 -10.60 -19.13
CA VAL A 306 -17.19 -9.33 -18.44
C VAL A 306 -15.72 -9.11 -18.16
N LEU A 307 -15.02 -10.12 -17.65
CA LEU A 307 -13.60 -10.04 -17.35
C LEU A 307 -12.75 -10.06 -18.61
N THR A 308 -11.69 -9.25 -18.63
CA THR A 308 -10.67 -9.25 -19.68
C THR A 308 -9.33 -9.70 -19.12
N HIS A 309 -8.49 -10.26 -19.98
CA HIS A 309 -7.08 -10.48 -19.66
C HIS A 309 -6.35 -9.15 -19.56
N PHE A 310 -5.33 -9.12 -18.70
CA PHE A 310 -4.37 -8.03 -18.64
C PHE A 310 -3.54 -7.99 -19.93
N ASP A 311 -3.39 -6.80 -20.47
CA ASP A 311 -2.62 -6.50 -21.67
C ASP A 311 -1.78 -5.24 -21.41
N PRO A 312 -0.45 -5.36 -21.33
CA PRO A 312 0.42 -4.24 -20.98
C PRO A 312 0.40 -3.09 -22.00
N ASN A 313 -0.15 -3.31 -23.20
CA ASN A 313 -0.24 -2.27 -24.23
C ASN A 313 -1.53 -1.46 -24.16
N LYS A 314 -2.46 -1.81 -23.27
CA LYS A 314 -3.75 -1.12 -23.12
C LYS A 314 -3.73 -0.20 -21.90
N PRO A 315 -4.37 0.98 -21.98
CA PRO A 315 -4.46 1.88 -20.84
C PRO A 315 -5.11 1.21 -19.63
N LEU A 316 -4.48 1.34 -18.47
CA LEU A 316 -4.97 0.82 -17.21
C LEU A 316 -5.83 1.84 -16.47
N VAL A 317 -6.82 1.32 -15.76
CA VAL A 317 -7.74 2.08 -14.92
C VAL A 317 -7.88 1.38 -13.59
N LEU A 318 -7.69 2.11 -12.50
CA LEU A 318 -7.98 1.67 -11.14
C LEU A 318 -9.16 2.50 -10.63
N SER A 319 -10.32 1.88 -10.42
CA SER A 319 -11.47 2.52 -9.76
C SER A 319 -11.51 2.12 -8.30
N VAL A 320 -11.64 3.09 -7.40
CA VAL A 320 -11.74 2.83 -5.96
C VAL A 320 -12.94 3.54 -5.37
N ASP A 321 -13.40 3.03 -4.22
CA ASP A 321 -14.51 3.58 -3.47
C ASP A 321 -14.38 3.20 -1.99
N ALA A 322 -14.79 4.09 -1.08
CA ALA A 322 -14.90 3.80 0.34
C ALA A 322 -16.33 3.97 0.85
N SER A 323 -16.76 3.03 1.69
CA SER A 323 -18.04 3.11 2.39
C SER A 323 -17.82 3.11 3.91
N PRO A 324 -18.89 3.31 4.71
CA PRO A 324 -18.80 3.15 6.16
C PRO A 324 -18.36 1.76 6.63
N CYS A 325 -18.51 0.72 5.81
CA CYS A 325 -18.21 -0.66 6.17
C CYS A 325 -16.95 -1.24 5.52
N GLY A 326 -16.52 -0.73 4.37
CA GLY A 326 -15.46 -1.37 3.59
C GLY A 326 -14.83 -0.50 2.51
N LEU A 327 -13.82 -1.08 1.87
CA LEU A 327 -13.08 -0.50 0.76
C LEU A 327 -13.27 -1.38 -0.47
N GLY A 328 -13.50 -0.75 -1.62
CA GLY A 328 -13.64 -1.41 -2.91
C GLY A 328 -12.59 -0.94 -3.89
N ALA A 329 -12.05 -1.85 -4.70
CA ALA A 329 -11.13 -1.54 -5.78
C ALA A 329 -11.37 -2.44 -7.00
N VAL A 330 -11.34 -1.86 -8.20
CA VAL A 330 -11.47 -2.56 -9.47
C VAL A 330 -10.34 -2.15 -10.40
N LEU A 331 -9.53 -3.12 -10.81
CA LEU A 331 -8.53 -2.95 -11.85
C LEU A 331 -9.16 -3.30 -13.20
N GLY A 332 -8.94 -2.48 -14.22
CA GLY A 332 -9.46 -2.71 -15.56
C GLY A 332 -8.65 -2.05 -16.68
N HIS A 333 -9.05 -2.32 -17.92
CA HIS A 333 -8.58 -1.63 -19.11
C HIS A 333 -9.61 -0.64 -19.62
N ARG A 334 -9.15 0.53 -20.07
CA ARG A 334 -9.97 1.46 -20.86
C ARG A 334 -9.89 1.10 -22.34
N TYR A 335 -11.05 0.92 -22.96
CA TYR A 335 -11.18 0.64 -24.39
C TYR A 335 -11.43 1.93 -25.18
N PRO A 336 -11.15 1.94 -26.50
CA PRO A 336 -11.35 3.12 -27.35
C PRO A 336 -12.81 3.62 -27.40
N ASP A 337 -13.77 2.75 -27.11
CA ASP A 337 -15.20 3.09 -26.99
C ASP A 337 -15.55 3.82 -25.67
N GLY A 338 -14.55 4.11 -24.83
CA GLY A 338 -14.71 4.73 -23.52
C GLY A 338 -15.21 3.77 -22.43
N SER A 339 -15.36 2.48 -22.73
CA SER A 339 -15.74 1.48 -21.74
C SER A 339 -14.54 1.00 -20.92
N ASP A 340 -14.75 0.79 -19.62
CA ASP A 340 -13.77 0.14 -18.76
C ASP A 340 -14.16 -1.34 -18.60
N ARG A 341 -13.24 -2.27 -18.88
CA ARG A 341 -13.44 -3.71 -18.65
C ARG A 341 -12.54 -4.23 -17.53
N PRO A 342 -13.09 -4.98 -16.58
CA PRO A 342 -12.38 -5.40 -15.38
C PRO A 342 -11.41 -6.54 -15.66
N ILE A 343 -10.25 -6.46 -15.02
CA ILE A 343 -9.22 -7.50 -14.97
C ILE A 343 -9.34 -8.26 -13.65
N ALA A 344 -9.58 -7.54 -12.55
CA ALA A 344 -9.69 -8.09 -11.21
C ALA A 344 -10.50 -7.16 -10.30
N TYR A 345 -11.19 -7.76 -9.32
CA TYR A 345 -11.91 -7.08 -8.25
C TYR A 345 -11.20 -7.30 -6.91
N ALA A 346 -11.31 -6.33 -6.01
CA ALA A 346 -10.83 -6.45 -4.64
C ALA A 346 -11.72 -5.69 -3.67
N SER A 347 -11.90 -6.26 -2.48
CA SER A 347 -12.63 -5.62 -1.38
C SER A 347 -12.00 -6.01 -0.05
N ARG A 348 -12.18 -5.17 0.98
CA ARG A 348 -11.81 -5.46 2.38
C ARG A 348 -12.75 -4.71 3.32
N THR A 349 -13.09 -5.34 4.45
CA THR A 349 -13.85 -4.69 5.53
C THR A 349 -12.96 -3.71 6.30
N LEU A 350 -13.49 -2.55 6.69
CA LEU A 350 -12.77 -1.60 7.54
C LEU A 350 -12.54 -2.18 8.94
N SER A 351 -11.33 -2.00 9.47
CA SER A 351 -11.03 -2.25 10.88
C SER A 351 -11.82 -1.32 11.80
N GLN A 352 -11.92 -1.64 13.09
CA GLN A 352 -12.65 -0.80 14.04
C GLN A 352 -12.08 0.63 14.11
N THR A 353 -10.76 0.76 13.99
CA THR A 353 -10.06 2.05 13.93
C THR A 353 -10.34 2.79 12.62
N GLU A 354 -10.27 2.10 11.49
CA GLU A 354 -10.52 2.68 10.16
C GLU A 354 -11.98 3.16 9.99
N LYS A 355 -12.95 2.52 10.67
CA LYS A 355 -14.34 2.97 10.70
C LYS A 355 -14.50 4.36 11.31
N ASN A 356 -13.60 4.77 12.19
CA ASN A 356 -13.64 6.09 12.83
C ASN A 356 -12.93 7.18 12.01
N TYR A 357 -12.29 6.83 10.90
CA TYR A 357 -11.61 7.80 10.04
C TYR A 357 -12.60 8.80 9.41
N ALA A 358 -12.13 10.02 9.16
CA ALA A 358 -12.91 10.99 8.40
C ALA A 358 -13.18 10.48 6.98
N GLN A 359 -14.28 10.89 6.35
CA GLN A 359 -14.66 10.38 5.03
C GLN A 359 -13.53 10.54 3.99
N ILE A 360 -12.89 11.71 3.95
CA ILE A 360 -11.76 11.97 3.05
C ILE A 360 -10.60 11.00 3.26
N GLU A 361 -10.36 10.56 4.50
CA GLU A 361 -9.32 9.60 4.83
C GLU A 361 -9.72 8.17 4.45
N LYS A 362 -11.00 7.80 4.56
CA LYS A 362 -11.51 6.51 4.08
C LYS A 362 -11.38 6.40 2.56
N GLU A 363 -11.75 7.45 1.83
CA GLU A 363 -11.60 7.50 0.37
C GLU A 363 -10.12 7.42 -0.05
N ALA A 364 -9.25 8.11 0.67
CA ALA A 364 -7.81 8.02 0.43
C ALA A 364 -7.26 6.63 0.78
N LEU A 365 -7.76 5.99 1.85
CA LEU A 365 -7.43 4.62 2.20
C LEU A 365 -7.87 3.63 1.10
N ALA A 366 -9.01 3.85 0.44
CA ALA A 366 -9.44 3.04 -0.70
C ALA A 366 -8.45 3.11 -1.87
N ILE A 367 -7.93 4.31 -2.18
CA ILE A 367 -6.86 4.50 -3.17
C ILE A 367 -5.64 3.65 -2.81
N ILE A 368 -5.19 3.75 -1.56
CA ILE A 368 -3.98 3.06 -1.09
C ILE A 368 -4.17 1.55 -1.08
N PHE A 369 -5.33 1.08 -0.65
CA PHE A 369 -5.72 -0.33 -0.72
C PHE A 369 -5.68 -0.84 -2.16
N GLY A 370 -6.31 -0.14 -3.11
CA GLY A 370 -6.32 -0.54 -4.51
C GLY A 370 -4.92 -0.59 -5.12
N ILE A 371 -4.07 0.40 -4.82
CA ILE A 371 -2.69 0.44 -5.30
C ILE A 371 -1.82 -0.65 -4.68
N LYS A 372 -1.92 -0.90 -3.37
CA LYS A 372 -1.20 -1.99 -2.71
C LYS A 372 -1.63 -3.35 -3.28
N LYS A 373 -2.94 -3.57 -3.42
CA LYS A 373 -3.51 -4.84 -3.92
C LYS A 373 -3.12 -5.11 -5.37
N PHE A 374 -3.10 -4.10 -6.22
CA PHE A 374 -2.79 -4.22 -7.64
C PHE A 374 -1.41 -3.69 -8.01
N HIS A 375 -0.48 -3.62 -7.05
CA HIS A 375 0.85 -3.04 -7.22
C HIS A 375 1.55 -3.58 -8.48
N LEU A 376 1.54 -4.91 -8.65
CA LEU A 376 2.17 -5.59 -9.78
C LEU A 376 1.66 -5.18 -11.16
N TYR A 377 0.40 -4.76 -11.26
CA TYR A 377 -0.19 -4.33 -12.52
C TYR A 377 0.07 -2.84 -12.79
N LEU A 378 0.14 -2.04 -11.74
CA LEU A 378 0.14 -0.58 -11.81
C LEU A 378 1.56 0.01 -11.79
N TYR A 379 2.50 -0.69 -11.21
CA TYR A 379 3.84 -0.18 -11.02
C TYR A 379 4.64 -0.10 -12.33
N GLY A 380 5.38 0.99 -12.51
CA GLY A 380 6.14 1.25 -13.75
C GLY A 380 5.29 1.52 -15.00
N THR A 381 3.96 1.55 -14.88
CA THR A 381 3.03 1.82 -15.99
C THR A 381 2.19 3.05 -15.67
N ASN A 382 1.91 3.89 -16.67
CA ASN A 382 1.00 5.00 -16.49
C ASN A 382 -0.46 4.52 -16.48
N PHE A 383 -1.22 4.85 -15.44
CA PHE A 383 -2.63 4.45 -15.31
C PHE A 383 -3.55 5.60 -14.91
N THR A 384 -4.86 5.36 -15.00
CA THR A 384 -5.88 6.32 -14.56
C THR A 384 -6.50 5.86 -13.25
N LEU A 385 -6.32 6.64 -12.18
CA LEU A 385 -6.96 6.43 -10.89
C LEU A 385 -8.30 7.17 -10.87
N ILE A 386 -9.39 6.45 -10.60
CA ILE A 386 -10.74 7.01 -10.47
C ILE A 386 -11.14 6.98 -9.00
N THR A 387 -11.64 8.12 -8.53
CA THR A 387 -12.29 8.28 -7.23
C THR A 387 -13.53 9.14 -7.39
N ASP A 388 -14.51 8.96 -6.52
CA ASP A 388 -15.69 9.82 -6.41
C ASP A 388 -15.51 10.99 -5.43
N HIS A 389 -14.29 11.20 -4.93
CA HIS A 389 -13.98 12.25 -3.97
C HIS A 389 -13.13 13.37 -4.60
N GLN A 390 -13.80 14.42 -5.09
CA GLN A 390 -13.17 15.52 -5.84
C GLN A 390 -11.97 16.19 -5.13
N PRO A 391 -11.97 16.43 -3.81
CA PRO A 391 -10.79 16.97 -3.12
C PRO A 391 -9.51 16.13 -3.28
N LEU A 392 -9.63 14.79 -3.40
CA LEU A 392 -8.46 13.92 -3.53
C LEU A 392 -7.78 14.10 -4.89
N THR A 393 -8.51 14.50 -5.93
CA THR A 393 -7.92 14.81 -7.23
C THR A 393 -6.96 16.00 -7.17
N LYS A 394 -7.18 16.92 -6.22
CA LYS A 394 -6.28 18.05 -5.97
C LYS A 394 -5.13 17.68 -5.04
N ILE A 395 -5.40 16.91 -3.98
CA ILE A 395 -4.39 16.55 -2.96
C ILE A 395 -3.35 15.56 -3.51
N PHE A 396 -3.81 14.56 -4.24
CA PHE A 396 -2.95 13.53 -4.86
C PHE A 396 -2.72 13.78 -6.35
N GLY A 397 -3.22 14.88 -6.91
CA GLY A 397 -3.01 15.23 -8.30
C GLY A 397 -1.53 15.48 -8.65
N PRO A 398 -1.10 15.18 -9.89
CA PRO A 398 0.29 15.35 -10.31
C PRO A 398 0.75 16.82 -10.33
N LYS A 399 -0.19 17.78 -10.42
CA LYS A 399 0.09 19.21 -10.62
C LYS A 399 0.18 20.02 -9.32
N HIS A 400 -0.16 19.44 -8.17
CA HIS A 400 -0.20 20.15 -6.90
C HIS A 400 0.59 19.39 -5.83
N GLY A 401 1.46 20.11 -5.11
CA GLY A 401 2.20 19.54 -3.98
C GLY A 401 1.26 19.19 -2.84
N ILE A 402 1.66 18.22 -2.01
CA ILE A 402 0.89 17.79 -0.83
C ILE A 402 0.67 19.01 0.08
N PRO A 403 -0.57 19.39 0.45
CA PRO A 403 -0.79 20.51 1.35
C PRO A 403 -0.09 20.28 2.70
N ALA A 404 0.64 21.29 3.20
CA ALA A 404 1.37 21.18 4.48
C ALA A 404 0.45 20.94 5.69
N LEU A 405 -0.82 21.34 5.59
CA LEU A 405 -1.88 21.17 6.59
C LEU A 405 -2.66 19.85 6.42
N ALA A 406 -2.29 18.99 5.47
CA ALA A 406 -2.91 17.67 5.37
C ALA A 406 -2.53 16.81 6.58
N ALA A 407 -3.48 16.00 7.07
CA ALA A 407 -3.24 15.05 8.16
C ALA A 407 -2.00 14.18 7.88
N ALA A 408 -1.23 13.83 8.91
CA ALA A 408 0.02 13.09 8.77
C ALA A 408 -0.14 11.79 7.97
N ARG A 409 -1.28 11.11 8.11
CA ARG A 409 -1.67 9.92 7.34
C ARG A 409 -1.74 10.19 5.82
N MET A 410 -2.39 11.29 5.43
CA MET A 410 -2.50 11.71 4.02
C MET A 410 -1.13 12.05 3.42
N GLN A 411 -0.21 12.60 4.21
CA GLN A 411 1.16 12.87 3.76
C GLN A 411 1.93 11.58 3.50
N ARG A 412 1.79 10.57 4.37
CA ARG A 412 2.39 9.23 4.17
C ARG A 412 1.90 8.58 2.87
N TRP A 413 0.60 8.56 2.69
CA TRP A 413 -0.03 8.03 1.49
C TRP A 413 0.41 8.75 0.22
N ALA A 414 0.55 10.07 0.27
CA ALA A 414 1.07 10.82 -0.88
C ALA A 414 2.52 10.48 -1.24
N VAL A 415 3.37 10.14 -0.26
CA VAL A 415 4.73 9.64 -0.52
C VAL A 415 4.68 8.27 -1.21
N LEU A 416 3.83 7.36 -0.73
CA LEU A 416 3.64 6.06 -1.40
C LEU A 416 3.18 6.26 -2.86
N LEU A 417 2.19 7.12 -3.06
CA LEU A 417 1.66 7.45 -4.38
C LEU A 417 2.70 8.10 -5.30
N SER A 418 3.69 8.81 -4.75
CA SER A 418 4.75 9.44 -5.56
C SER A 418 5.63 8.44 -6.31
N ALA A 419 5.62 7.18 -5.90
CA ALA A 419 6.32 6.10 -6.58
C ALA A 419 5.59 5.62 -7.86
N TYR A 420 4.37 6.09 -8.13
CA TYR A 420 3.53 5.65 -9.24
C TYR A 420 3.31 6.77 -10.26
N GLN A 421 3.18 6.38 -11.52
CA GLN A 421 2.79 7.28 -12.60
C GLN A 421 1.28 7.13 -12.85
N TYR A 422 0.50 8.15 -12.51
CA TYR A 422 -0.94 8.11 -12.72
C TYR A 422 -1.56 9.48 -12.98
N ASN A 423 -2.70 9.46 -13.65
CA ASN A 423 -3.64 10.57 -13.71
C ASN A 423 -4.82 10.28 -12.78
N ILE A 424 -5.25 11.25 -11.98
CA ILE A 424 -6.40 11.10 -11.10
C ILE A 424 -7.62 11.79 -11.71
N GLU A 425 -8.71 11.04 -11.87
CA GLU A 425 -9.97 11.48 -12.46
C GLU A 425 -11.10 11.39 -11.43
N TYR A 426 -11.91 12.43 -11.36
CA TYR A 426 -13.15 12.40 -10.61
C TYR A 426 -14.26 11.74 -11.43
N ARG A 427 -14.99 10.79 -10.84
CA ARG A 427 -16.27 10.31 -11.35
C ARG A 427 -17.30 10.35 -10.24
N SER A 428 -18.47 10.94 -10.51
CA SER A 428 -19.60 10.91 -9.55
C SER A 428 -19.92 9.46 -9.13
N SER A 429 -20.35 9.23 -7.89
CA SER A 429 -20.61 7.88 -7.34
C SER A 429 -21.55 7.05 -8.24
N ALA A 430 -22.57 7.68 -8.86
CA ALA A 430 -23.47 7.02 -9.83
C ALA A 430 -22.75 6.42 -11.06
N LYS A 431 -21.61 6.99 -11.45
CA LYS A 431 -20.74 6.54 -12.56
C LYS A 431 -19.55 5.70 -12.08
N ASN A 432 -19.38 5.54 -10.77
CA ASN A 432 -18.36 4.71 -10.11
C ASN A 432 -18.97 3.44 -9.47
N ALA A 433 -20.14 3.03 -9.95
CA ALA A 433 -20.94 1.93 -9.39
C ALA A 433 -20.20 0.57 -9.39
N ASN A 434 -19.15 0.43 -10.20
CA ASN A 434 -18.29 -0.76 -10.23
C ASN A 434 -17.47 -0.96 -8.95
N ALA A 435 -17.05 0.11 -8.27
CA ALA A 435 -16.30 0.03 -7.02
C ALA A 435 -17.20 0.19 -5.77
N ASP A 436 -18.33 0.90 -5.89
CA ASP A 436 -19.30 1.13 -4.81
C ASP A 436 -19.94 -0.16 -4.25
N LEU A 437 -20.22 -1.16 -5.10
CA LEU A 437 -20.66 -2.48 -4.60
C LEU A 437 -19.62 -3.10 -3.66
N LEU A 438 -18.35 -3.08 -4.07
CA LEU A 438 -17.27 -3.77 -3.37
C LEU A 438 -16.94 -3.11 -2.03
N SER A 439 -17.14 -1.80 -1.91
CA SER A 439 -16.97 -1.07 -0.66
C SER A 439 -18.14 -1.32 0.31
N ARG A 440 -19.37 -1.47 -0.20
CA ARG A 440 -20.60 -1.65 0.61
C ARG A 440 -20.92 -3.10 0.98
N LEU A 441 -20.47 -4.05 0.18
CA LEU A 441 -20.60 -5.49 0.44
C LEU A 441 -19.19 -6.14 0.44
N PRO A 442 -18.30 -5.72 1.36
CA PRO A 442 -16.92 -6.19 1.36
C PRO A 442 -16.83 -7.66 1.76
N VAL A 443 -15.87 -8.36 1.16
CA VAL A 443 -15.51 -9.74 1.48
C VAL A 443 -14.19 -9.75 2.25
N GLY A 444 -14.12 -10.56 3.31
CA GLY A 444 -12.92 -10.81 4.10
C GLY A 444 -12.92 -10.12 5.46
N GLU A 445 -12.18 -10.69 6.41
CA GLU A 445 -11.92 -10.04 7.70
C GLU A 445 -11.08 -8.78 7.47
N ALA A 446 -11.30 -7.75 8.29
CA ALA A 446 -10.38 -6.63 8.35
C ALA A 446 -8.98 -7.21 8.57
N SER A 447 -8.03 -6.90 7.69
CA SER A 447 -6.64 -7.22 7.98
C SER A 447 -6.29 -6.49 9.28
N SER A 448 -6.14 -7.24 10.37
CA SER A 448 -5.54 -6.75 11.60
C SER A 448 -4.15 -6.26 11.23
N GLY A 449 -4.00 -4.94 11.20
CA GLY A 449 -2.79 -4.25 10.75
C GLY A 449 -2.82 -3.85 9.28
N ASP A 450 -2.87 -2.54 9.03
CA ASP A 450 -2.15 -2.00 7.89
C ASP A 450 -0.67 -2.42 8.06
N PRO A 451 0.06 -2.91 7.04
CA PRO A 451 1.48 -3.22 7.19
C PRO A 451 2.30 -2.01 7.68
N GLU A 452 1.78 -0.79 7.53
CA GLU A 452 2.34 0.42 8.13
C GLU A 452 2.00 0.55 9.63
N GLU A 453 0.80 0.19 10.10
CA GLU A 453 0.45 0.12 11.53
C GLU A 453 1.17 -1.03 12.25
N TYR A 454 1.33 -2.19 11.60
CA TYR A 454 2.13 -3.30 12.14
C TYR A 454 3.63 -2.95 12.21
N PHE A 455 4.16 -2.25 11.19
CA PHE A 455 5.54 -1.78 11.22
C PHE A 455 5.74 -0.73 12.34
N VAL A 456 4.71 0.05 12.68
CA VAL A 456 4.72 0.95 13.83
C VAL A 456 4.72 0.18 15.15
N PHE A 457 3.77 -0.74 15.33
CA PHE A 457 3.56 -1.48 16.57
C PHE A 457 4.76 -2.37 16.92
N GLU A 458 5.30 -3.09 15.93
CA GLU A 458 6.44 -3.99 16.11
C GLU A 458 7.77 -3.22 16.30
N THR A 459 7.95 -2.06 15.65
CA THR A 459 9.16 -1.24 15.83
C THR A 459 9.26 -0.62 17.23
N VAL A 460 8.12 -0.22 17.84
CA VAL A 460 8.10 0.31 19.23
C VAL A 460 8.56 -0.74 20.24
N LEU A 461 8.14 -1.98 20.06
CA LEU A 461 8.46 -3.08 20.97
C LEU A 461 9.87 -3.65 20.72
N MET A 462 10.40 -3.58 19.51
CA MET A 462 11.77 -4.01 19.23
C MET A 462 12.85 -3.09 19.83
N GLU A 463 12.52 -1.83 20.17
CA GLU A 463 13.44 -0.87 20.81
C GLU A 463 13.40 -0.92 22.35
N THR A 464 12.50 -1.72 22.94
CA THR A 464 12.38 -1.89 24.39
C THR A 464 12.47 -3.37 24.77
N PRO A 465 13.00 -3.74 25.95
CA PRO A 465 13.09 -5.13 26.37
C PRO A 465 11.73 -5.73 26.78
N ILE A 466 10.62 -5.02 26.56
CA ILE A 466 9.28 -5.36 27.04
C ILE A 466 8.40 -5.69 25.84
N THR A 467 7.73 -6.83 25.89
CA THR A 467 6.84 -7.31 24.81
C THR A 467 5.39 -6.80 24.99
N ALA A 468 4.60 -6.73 23.91
CA ALA A 468 3.16 -6.39 23.98
C ALA A 468 2.43 -7.28 24.99
N THR A 469 2.76 -8.57 24.97
CA THR A 469 2.19 -9.57 25.89
C THR A 469 2.49 -9.27 27.36
N GLU A 470 3.65 -8.70 27.66
CA GLU A 470 3.99 -8.28 29.03
C GLU A 470 3.27 -6.99 29.41
N ILE A 471 3.22 -6.00 28.51
CA ILE A 471 2.49 -4.74 28.74
C ILE A 471 1.01 -5.01 29.00
N SER A 472 0.37 -5.84 28.17
CA SER A 472 -1.04 -6.23 28.36
C SER A 472 -1.25 -6.91 29.72
N LYS A 473 -0.41 -7.89 30.09
CA LYS A 473 -0.50 -8.57 31.40
C LYS A 473 -0.31 -7.63 32.60
N HIS A 474 0.52 -6.60 32.47
CA HIS A 474 0.73 -5.61 33.53
C HIS A 474 -0.37 -4.55 33.56
N THR A 475 -0.94 -4.20 32.41
CA THR A 475 -2.09 -3.30 32.27
C THR A 475 -3.32 -3.89 32.96
N ASP A 476 -3.59 -5.19 32.78
CA ASP A 476 -4.69 -5.90 33.46
C ASP A 476 -4.55 -5.96 34.98
N LYS A 477 -3.32 -5.89 35.50
CA LYS A 477 -3.04 -5.92 36.94
C LYS A 477 -3.05 -4.53 37.59
N ASP A 478 -2.98 -3.48 36.79
CA ASP A 478 -3.00 -2.11 37.29
C ASP A 478 -4.46 -1.65 37.52
N PRO A 479 -4.82 -1.22 38.74
CA PRO A 479 -6.20 -0.92 39.09
C PRO A 479 -6.77 0.33 38.38
N VAL A 480 -5.92 1.19 37.82
CA VAL A 480 -6.34 2.38 37.06
C VAL A 480 -6.38 2.05 35.57
N LEU A 481 -5.32 1.44 35.03
CA LEU A 481 -5.24 1.14 33.60
C LEU A 481 -6.20 0.03 33.18
N ALA A 482 -6.50 -0.96 34.02
CA ALA A 482 -7.52 -1.96 33.74
C ALA A 482 -8.91 -1.31 33.54
N LYS A 483 -9.26 -0.31 34.36
CA LYS A 483 -10.51 0.46 34.21
C LYS A 483 -10.49 1.36 32.98
N VAL A 484 -9.35 1.99 32.67
CA VAL A 484 -9.19 2.79 31.45
C VAL A 484 -9.31 1.91 30.20
N LEU A 485 -8.78 0.70 30.24
CA LEU A 485 -8.89 -0.30 29.18
C LEU A 485 -10.34 -0.74 29.00
N GLU A 486 -11.04 -1.03 30.10
CA GLU A 486 -12.47 -1.34 30.09
C GLU A 486 -13.31 -0.19 29.51
N PHE A 487 -13.09 1.06 29.94
CA PHE A 487 -13.80 2.24 29.40
C PHE A 487 -13.48 2.51 27.93
N THR A 488 -12.26 2.21 27.48
CA THR A 488 -11.89 2.36 26.07
C THR A 488 -12.55 1.27 25.19
N LEU A 489 -12.81 0.07 25.74
CA LEU A 489 -13.54 -1.01 25.06
C LEU A 489 -15.06 -0.80 25.06
N SER A 490 -15.63 -0.40 26.20
CA SER A 490 -17.08 -0.43 26.47
C SER A 490 -17.74 0.95 26.46
N GLY A 491 -16.95 2.01 26.33
CA GLY A 491 -17.40 3.39 26.29
C GLY A 491 -17.11 4.14 27.59
N TRP A 492 -16.74 5.42 27.47
CA TRP A 492 -16.41 6.28 28.60
C TRP A 492 -17.68 6.86 29.26
N PRO A 493 -17.69 7.02 30.61
CA PRO A 493 -18.81 7.65 31.31
C PRO A 493 -18.94 9.13 30.95
N ASN A 494 -20.17 9.68 30.94
CA ASN A 494 -20.38 11.10 30.60
C ASN A 494 -19.69 12.08 31.58
N HIS A 495 -19.46 11.65 32.82
CA HIS A 495 -18.73 12.41 33.83
C HIS A 495 -17.76 11.48 34.58
N CYS A 496 -16.50 11.86 34.64
CA CYS A 496 -15.48 11.17 35.43
C CYS A 496 -15.31 11.89 36.79
N VAL A 497 -15.46 11.14 37.88
CA VAL A 497 -15.35 11.64 39.26
C VAL A 497 -14.04 11.15 39.92
N ASP A 498 -13.43 10.10 39.37
CA ASP A 498 -12.20 9.52 39.90
C ASP A 498 -10.98 10.36 39.47
N PRO A 499 -10.24 10.98 40.43
CA PRO A 499 -9.09 11.82 40.12
C PRO A 499 -7.95 11.06 39.40
N ALA A 500 -7.84 9.75 39.60
CA ALA A 500 -6.80 8.93 38.96
C ALA A 500 -7.11 8.64 37.49
N ILE A 501 -8.40 8.66 37.11
CA ILE A 501 -8.87 8.38 35.75
C ILE A 501 -9.05 9.68 34.95
N GLN A 502 -9.24 10.81 35.63
CA GLN A 502 -9.44 12.13 35.01
C GLN A 502 -8.42 12.52 33.92
N PRO A 503 -7.11 12.23 34.06
CA PRO A 503 -6.13 12.53 33.01
C PRO A 503 -6.41 11.76 31.71
N TYR A 504 -6.85 10.51 31.83
CA TYR A 504 -7.21 9.66 30.69
C TYR A 504 -8.57 10.02 30.12
N PHE A 505 -9.54 10.37 30.98
CA PHE A 505 -10.86 10.84 30.56
C PHE A 505 -10.79 12.11 29.71
N THR A 506 -9.88 13.03 30.04
CA THR A 506 -9.65 14.27 29.27
C THR A 506 -9.15 13.98 27.85
N ARG A 507 -8.42 12.87 27.69
CA ARG A 507 -7.80 12.42 26.44
C ARG A 507 -8.49 11.19 25.85
N ARG A 508 -9.73 10.91 26.27
CA ARG A 508 -10.45 9.68 25.92
C ARG A 508 -10.63 9.47 24.42
N ASP A 509 -10.73 10.56 23.66
CA ASP A 509 -10.88 10.53 22.20
C ASP A 509 -9.53 10.25 21.48
N GLU A 510 -8.41 10.27 22.22
CA GLU A 510 -7.06 9.95 21.76
C GLU A 510 -6.62 8.54 22.17
N LEU A 511 -7.40 7.85 23.00
CA LEU A 511 -7.06 6.53 23.51
C LEU A 511 -7.55 5.43 22.56
N SER A 512 -6.67 4.51 22.19
CA SER A 512 -6.97 3.36 21.34
C SER A 512 -6.40 2.08 21.92
N LEU A 513 -6.86 0.94 21.40
CA LEU A 513 -6.47 -0.39 21.87
C LEU A 513 -5.93 -1.24 20.73
N GLU A 514 -4.80 -1.90 20.96
CA GLU A 514 -4.18 -2.85 20.05
C GLU A 514 -3.48 -3.95 20.87
N ASP A 515 -3.75 -5.22 20.57
CA ASP A 515 -3.25 -6.41 21.29
C ASP A 515 -3.33 -6.34 22.83
N GLY A 516 -4.43 -5.80 23.36
CA GLY A 516 -4.65 -5.69 24.81
C GLY A 516 -3.79 -4.62 25.50
N CYS A 517 -3.18 -3.70 24.73
CA CYS A 517 -2.43 -2.56 25.23
C CYS A 517 -3.18 -1.24 24.97
N LEU A 518 -3.14 -0.33 25.95
CA LEU A 518 -3.66 1.03 25.84
C LEU A 518 -2.66 1.96 25.14
N PHE A 519 -3.11 2.65 24.10
CA PHE A 519 -2.33 3.64 23.36
C PHE A 519 -2.94 5.01 23.55
N GLY A 520 -2.11 6.03 23.80
CA GLY A 520 -2.52 7.43 23.74
C GLY A 520 -1.91 8.11 22.52
N GLY A 521 -2.75 8.71 21.68
CA GLY A 521 -2.29 9.60 20.61
C GLY A 521 -1.39 10.71 21.18
N VAL A 522 -0.37 11.14 20.43
CA VAL A 522 0.53 12.22 20.88
C VAL A 522 0.19 13.47 20.07
N GLU A 523 -0.13 14.59 20.74
CA GLU A 523 -0.23 15.92 20.13
C GLU A 523 1.06 16.34 19.39
#